data_AF-A0A2K0U635-F1
#
_entry.id   AF-A0A2K0U635-F1
#
_cell.length_a   1.000
_cell.length_b   1.000
_cell.length_c   1.000
_cell.angle_alpha   90.00
_cell.angle_beta   90.00
_cell.angle_gamma   90.00
#
_symmetry.space_group_name_H-M   'P 1'
#
loop_
_entity.id
_entity.type
_entity.pdbx_description
1 polymer ?
#
loop_
_entity_poly.entity_id
_entity_poly.type
_entity_poly.pdbx_seq_one_letter_code
_entity_poly.pdbx_strand_id
1 'polypeptide(L)'
;MALSTNPDISAALFSTTSTANSDLDTATGFNRSDDNTEANVDISSTAHSGYEGIDWNRLPGYLASKQRRRQRTGWVWEHGYDIEKDSSGHRFWLCKECHQTKAAITHMYDAASTSQANGHMEDVHRINRGGKMSPRRKKQRTLFDMVGLDARQGKDQAVMNAFITSFDPLRFQRLLIRWVACDNVPFNTLESPYFRELMEYANSAIIESGSLPTHNTMREWIVRTFNRHKGVVTELLGRSLSRINVSFDVWTSRKFTSSA
;
A
#
# COMPACT_ATOMS: atom_id res chain seq x y z
N MET A 1 -43.80 -39.43 12.80
CA MET A 1 -42.75 -40.29 13.40
C MET A 1 -41.45 -39.50 13.28
N ALA A 2 -41.03 -38.68 14.26
CA ALA A 2 -40.44 -39.03 15.58
C ALA A 2 -39.12 -39.83 15.38
N LEU A 3 -37.92 -39.52 15.90
CA LEU A 3 -37.37 -38.69 17.01
C LEU A 3 -35.87 -38.42 16.69
N SER A 4 -35.30 -37.23 16.95
CA SER A 4 -34.52 -36.80 18.14
C SER A 4 -33.28 -37.65 18.50
N THR A 5 -32.09 -37.02 18.60
CA THR A 5 -31.33 -36.86 19.87
C THR A 5 -30.05 -36.03 19.68
N ASN A 6 -29.95 -34.90 20.39
CA ASN A 6 -28.71 -34.34 20.97
C ASN A 6 -28.45 -35.03 22.33
N PRO A 7 -27.24 -34.94 22.93
CA PRO A 7 -27.05 -33.93 24.00
C PRO A 7 -25.64 -33.31 24.14
N ASP A 8 -25.64 -32.24 24.94
CA ASP A 8 -24.58 -31.34 25.41
C ASP A 8 -23.44 -31.97 26.23
N ILE A 9 -22.30 -31.25 26.32
CA ILE A 9 -21.51 -31.09 27.56
C ILE A 9 -21.00 -29.64 27.68
N SER A 10 -21.23 -29.04 28.85
CA SER A 10 -20.90 -27.68 29.30
C SER A 10 -19.71 -27.64 30.29
N ALA A 11 -19.27 -26.40 30.58
CA ALA A 11 -18.58 -25.89 31.79
C ALA A 11 -17.04 -26.07 31.82
N ALA A 12 -16.21 -25.17 32.39
CA ALA A 12 -16.42 -24.07 33.35
C ALA A 12 -15.28 -23.02 33.17
N LEU A 13 -15.58 -21.72 33.24
CA LEU A 13 -15.25 -20.77 34.33
C LEU A 13 -13.79 -20.74 34.79
N PHE A 14 -13.14 -19.56 34.70
CA PHE A 14 -12.57 -18.84 35.85
C PHE A 14 -12.48 -17.33 35.53
N SER A 15 -13.04 -16.53 36.44
CA SER A 15 -12.87 -15.07 36.55
C SER A 15 -12.37 -14.75 37.95
N THR A 16 -11.87 -13.51 38.10
CA THR A 16 -11.55 -12.79 39.36
C THR A 16 -10.16 -13.16 39.94
N THR A 17 -9.35 -12.26 40.52
CA THR A 17 -9.59 -11.01 41.25
C THR A 17 -8.37 -10.09 41.23
N SER A 18 -8.64 -8.78 41.28
CA SER A 18 -7.79 -7.69 41.81
C SER A 18 -7.46 -7.89 43.29
N THR A 19 -6.28 -7.48 43.77
CA THR A 19 -6.19 -6.72 45.04
C THR A 19 -4.88 -5.94 45.14
N ALA A 20 -5.01 -4.68 45.57
CA ALA A 20 -3.98 -3.77 46.04
C ALA A 20 -3.56 -4.10 47.49
N ASN A 21 -2.68 -3.22 48.03
CA ASN A 21 -2.24 -3.00 49.42
C ASN A 21 -0.74 -3.25 49.57
N SER A 22 0.08 -2.46 50.25
CA SER A 22 -0.11 -1.25 51.08
C SER A 22 1.26 -0.87 51.66
N ASP A 23 1.50 0.43 51.89
CA ASP A 23 2.13 1.05 53.10
C ASP A 23 3.54 0.59 53.56
N LEU A 24 4.36 1.35 54.27
CA LEU A 24 4.56 2.75 54.69
C LEU A 24 5.88 2.71 55.51
N ASP A 25 6.42 3.88 55.85
CA ASP A 25 7.35 4.15 56.97
C ASP A 25 8.85 3.89 56.78
N THR A 26 9.65 4.96 56.81
CA THR A 26 10.13 5.55 58.08
C THR A 26 11.15 6.65 57.79
N ALA A 27 10.92 7.81 58.41
CA ALA A 27 11.84 8.94 58.44
C ALA A 27 12.98 8.71 59.45
N THR A 28 14.18 9.21 59.12
CA THR A 28 15.12 9.72 60.13
C THR A 28 15.98 10.80 59.48
N GLY A 29 15.84 12.02 59.98
CA GLY A 29 16.70 13.14 59.62
C GLY A 29 18.00 13.14 60.42
N PHE A 30 19.02 13.80 59.89
CA PHE A 30 20.07 14.44 60.66
C PHE A 30 20.53 15.70 59.95
N ASN A 31 20.41 16.83 60.65
CA ASN A 31 20.91 18.14 60.28
C ASN A 31 22.43 18.12 60.12
N ARG A 32 22.94 18.79 59.09
CA ARG A 32 24.15 19.59 59.21
C ARG A 32 24.10 20.75 58.23
N SER A 33 23.93 21.94 58.80
CA SER A 33 24.23 23.22 58.18
C SER A 33 25.68 23.21 57.70
N ASP A 34 25.94 23.71 56.50
CA ASP A 34 27.11 24.55 56.26
C ASP A 34 26.83 25.48 55.07
N ASP A 35 27.14 26.73 55.36
CA ASP A 35 27.10 27.94 54.57
C ASP A 35 27.92 27.79 53.28
N ASN A 36 27.45 28.37 52.17
CA ASN A 36 28.26 29.11 51.19
C ASN A 36 27.49 29.39 49.89
N THR A 37 27.18 30.68 49.74
CA THR A 37 27.45 31.49 48.54
C THR A 37 26.70 31.14 47.26
N GLU A 38 25.74 32.02 46.97
CA GLU A 38 25.15 32.25 45.65
C GLU A 38 26.25 32.33 44.57
N ALA A 39 26.32 31.30 43.73
CA ALA A 39 26.81 31.44 42.37
C ALA A 39 25.58 31.33 41.46
N ASN A 40 24.95 32.48 41.19
CA ASN A 40 24.07 32.63 40.04
C ASN A 40 24.92 32.46 38.78
N VAL A 41 25.16 31.21 38.38
CA VAL A 41 25.79 30.90 37.10
C VAL A 41 24.71 31.09 36.06
N ASP A 42 24.71 32.29 35.49
CA ASP A 42 24.00 32.64 34.27
C ASP A 42 24.45 31.67 33.17
N ILE A 43 23.78 30.51 33.05
CA ILE A 43 23.95 29.55 31.96
C ILE A 43 23.24 30.13 30.75
N SER A 44 23.83 31.19 30.22
CA SER A 44 23.55 31.67 28.89
C SER A 44 24.86 31.72 28.13
N SER A 45 24.93 30.96 27.04
CA SER A 45 25.92 31.03 25.96
C SER A 45 27.30 30.38 26.16
N THR A 46 27.35 29.07 26.40
CA THR A 46 28.33 28.26 25.65
C THR A 46 27.74 27.95 24.29
N ALA A 47 28.12 28.73 23.28
CA ALA A 47 27.75 28.49 21.89
C ALA A 47 28.30 27.12 21.44
N HIS A 48 27.47 26.08 21.58
CA HIS A 48 27.74 24.76 21.04
C HIS A 48 27.52 24.81 19.52
N SER A 49 28.56 25.18 18.76
CA SER A 49 28.47 25.17 17.30
C SER A 49 28.02 23.78 16.82
N GLY A 50 26.93 23.74 16.04
CA GLY A 50 26.32 22.50 15.56
C GLY A 50 24.99 22.08 16.20
N TYR A 51 24.51 22.77 17.24
CA TYR A 51 23.17 22.55 17.84
C TYR A 51 22.18 23.68 17.54
N GLU A 52 22.44 24.46 16.48
CA GLU A 52 21.54 25.52 16.03
C GLU A 52 20.14 24.94 15.71
N GLY A 53 19.09 25.55 16.29
CA GLY A 53 17.71 25.14 16.09
C GLY A 53 17.18 24.05 17.03
N ILE A 54 17.95 23.64 18.05
CA ILE A 54 17.46 22.71 19.07
C ILE A 54 16.66 23.43 20.16
N ASP A 55 15.42 23.00 20.39
CA ASP A 55 14.64 23.39 21.57
C ASP A 55 14.84 22.38 22.71
N TRP A 56 15.66 22.75 23.70
CA TRP A 56 15.97 21.90 24.86
C TRP A 56 14.78 21.68 25.80
N ASN A 57 13.78 22.55 25.78
CA ASN A 57 12.59 22.39 26.63
C ASN A 57 11.78 21.14 26.28
N ARG A 58 11.91 20.66 25.02
CA ARG A 58 11.28 19.44 24.55
C ARG A 58 12.10 18.17 24.82
N LEU A 59 13.28 18.32 25.43
CA LEU A 59 14.24 17.24 25.68
C LEU A 59 14.71 17.23 27.15
N PRO A 60 13.80 17.12 28.14
CA PRO A 60 14.18 17.08 29.54
C PRO A 60 15.07 15.87 29.83
N GLY A 61 16.18 16.09 30.55
CA GLY A 61 17.15 15.04 30.90
C GLY A 61 18.16 14.69 29.79
N TYR A 62 18.17 15.46 28.69
CA TYR A 62 19.16 15.32 27.62
C TYR A 62 20.00 16.58 27.48
N LEU A 63 21.27 16.40 27.16
CA LEU A 63 22.27 17.43 27.01
C LEU A 63 22.98 17.30 25.66
N ALA A 64 23.63 18.38 25.23
CA ALA A 64 24.55 18.34 24.09
C ALA A 64 25.67 17.35 24.41
N SER A 65 25.98 16.45 23.48
CA SER A 65 27.02 15.47 23.76
C SER A 65 28.41 16.12 23.76
N LYS A 66 29.24 15.69 24.71
CA LYS A 66 30.60 16.17 24.90
C LYS A 66 31.45 15.94 23.63
N GLN A 67 32.30 16.91 23.30
CA GLN A 67 33.17 16.89 22.11
C GLN A 67 33.99 15.60 22.04
N ARG A 68 33.98 14.97 20.86
CA ARG A 68 34.73 13.72 20.61
C ARG A 68 36.15 14.02 20.12
N ARG A 69 37.09 13.12 20.44
CA ARG A 69 38.41 13.06 19.76
C ARG A 69 38.32 12.57 18.30
N ARG A 70 37.22 11.89 17.92
CA ARG A 70 37.00 11.36 16.56
C ARG A 70 35.61 11.75 16.05
N GLN A 71 35.57 12.43 14.91
CA GLN A 71 34.35 12.89 14.28
C GLN A 71 33.49 11.70 13.80
N ARG A 72 32.16 11.85 13.84
CA ARG A 72 31.23 10.89 13.25
C ARG A 72 31.32 11.02 11.72
N THR A 73 31.36 9.90 11.01
CA THR A 73 31.56 9.87 9.55
C THR A 73 30.34 9.35 8.78
N GLY A 74 29.25 8.99 9.46
CA GLY A 74 28.03 8.54 8.80
C GLY A 74 27.20 9.72 8.28
N TRP A 75 26.75 9.65 7.02
CA TRP A 75 25.93 10.70 6.36
C TRP A 75 24.70 11.12 7.19
N VAL A 76 24.11 10.19 7.94
CA VAL A 76 22.93 10.45 8.77
C VAL A 76 23.18 11.50 9.87
N TRP A 77 24.45 11.72 10.26
CA TRP A 77 24.84 12.75 11.23
C TRP A 77 24.75 14.17 10.68
N GLU A 78 24.66 14.35 9.36
CA GLU A 78 24.31 15.65 8.76
C GLU A 78 22.87 16.04 9.10
N HIS A 79 22.00 15.04 9.30
CA HIS A 79 20.57 15.19 9.52
C HIS A 79 20.12 15.02 10.98
N GLY A 80 21.03 14.79 11.93
CA GLY A 80 20.69 14.63 13.34
C GLY A 80 21.63 15.32 14.32
N TYR A 81 21.13 15.60 15.51
CA TYR A 81 21.90 16.05 16.67
C TYR A 81 22.40 14.83 17.48
N ASP A 82 23.62 14.89 17.99
CA ASP A 82 24.19 13.88 18.92
C ASP A 82 23.89 14.33 20.35
N ILE A 83 22.87 13.77 20.99
CA ILE A 83 22.47 14.14 22.34
C ILE A 83 22.78 13.03 23.33
N GLU A 84 22.97 13.40 24.58
CA GLU A 84 23.38 12.50 25.64
C GLU A 84 22.40 12.59 26.80
N LYS A 85 21.98 11.44 27.33
CA LYS A 85 21.09 11.38 28.50
C LYS A 85 21.90 11.61 29.76
N ASP A 86 21.60 12.67 30.50
CA ASP A 86 22.38 13.12 31.66
C ASP A 86 22.58 12.02 32.71
N SER A 87 21.51 11.27 33.01
CA SER A 87 21.52 10.23 34.04
C SER A 87 22.45 9.04 33.76
N SER A 88 22.83 8.80 32.51
CA SER A 88 23.51 7.57 32.10
C SER A 88 24.70 7.78 31.16
N GLY A 89 24.86 8.98 30.61
CA GLY A 89 25.79 9.25 29.51
C GLY A 89 25.42 8.53 28.21
N HIS A 90 24.24 7.92 28.12
CA HIS A 90 23.82 7.17 26.94
C HIS A 90 23.46 8.11 25.79
N ARG A 91 23.93 7.79 24.58
CA ARG A 91 23.89 8.72 23.44
C ARG A 91 22.82 8.34 22.44
N PHE A 92 22.24 9.37 21.84
CA PHE A 92 21.18 9.23 20.87
C PHE A 92 21.39 10.17 19.69
N TRP A 93 20.95 9.72 18.53
CA TRP A 93 20.74 10.53 17.35
C TRP A 93 19.32 11.08 17.39
N LEU A 94 19.16 12.40 17.33
CA LEU A 94 17.86 13.09 17.26
C LEU A 94 17.67 13.69 15.87
N CYS A 95 16.57 13.40 15.19
CA CYS A 95 16.27 13.99 13.88
C CYS A 95 16.11 15.52 13.97
N LYS A 96 16.88 16.27 13.16
CA LYS A 96 16.83 17.73 13.12
C LYS A 96 15.47 18.24 12.62
N GLU A 97 15.02 17.71 11.49
CA GLU A 97 13.82 18.20 10.80
C GLU A 97 12.55 17.90 11.62
N CYS A 98 12.40 16.68 12.15
CA CYS A 98 11.27 16.36 13.04
C CYS A 98 11.24 17.20 14.31
N HIS A 99 12.42 17.52 14.87
CA HIS A 99 12.49 18.35 16.06
C HIS A 99 12.09 19.79 15.77
N GLN A 100 12.64 20.37 14.71
CA GLN A 100 12.38 21.75 14.29
C GLN A 100 10.91 21.96 13.86
N THR A 101 10.32 20.99 13.18
CA THR A 101 8.89 21.00 12.77
C THR A 101 7.93 20.68 13.92
N LYS A 102 8.44 20.42 15.12
CA LYS A 102 7.64 20.08 16.30
C LYS A 102 6.74 18.86 16.08
N ALA A 103 7.28 17.82 15.43
CA ALA A 103 6.58 16.54 15.26
C ALA A 103 6.08 16.00 16.61
N ALA A 104 4.90 15.37 16.58
CA ALA A 104 4.25 14.81 17.78
C ALA A 104 5.10 13.71 18.44
N ILE A 105 5.83 12.95 17.62
CA ILE A 105 6.77 11.92 18.08
C ILE A 105 8.19 12.48 17.98
N THR A 106 8.93 12.40 19.09
CA THR A 106 10.35 12.73 19.11
C THR A 106 11.14 11.58 18.50
N HIS A 107 11.58 11.75 17.24
CA HIS A 107 12.35 10.75 16.51
C HIS A 107 13.81 10.73 16.97
N MET A 108 14.07 9.89 17.97
CA MET A 108 15.36 9.72 18.61
C MET A 108 15.74 8.24 18.65
N TYR A 109 16.96 7.91 18.22
CA TYR A 109 17.45 6.54 18.08
C TYR A 109 18.83 6.39 18.73
N ASP A 110 19.16 5.19 19.18
CA ASP A 110 20.45 4.90 19.82
C ASP A 110 21.64 5.23 18.88
N ALA A 111 22.62 5.99 19.38
CA ALA A 111 23.80 6.39 18.62
C ALA A 111 24.85 5.27 18.44
N ALA A 112 24.66 4.10 19.06
CA ALA A 112 25.48 2.91 18.87
C ALA A 112 25.29 2.30 17.47
N SER A 113 24.12 2.49 16.85
CA SER A 113 23.82 2.00 15.49
C SER A 113 23.05 3.03 14.68
N THR A 114 23.49 3.28 13.45
CA THR A 114 22.82 4.22 12.54
C THR A 114 21.67 3.60 11.75
N SER A 115 21.40 2.29 11.88
CA SER A 115 20.39 1.61 11.06
C SER A 115 18.97 2.16 11.25
N GLN A 116 18.58 2.45 12.50
CA GLN A 116 17.25 3.01 12.79
C GLN A 116 17.12 4.45 12.29
N ALA A 117 18.17 5.26 12.45
CA ALA A 117 18.21 6.61 11.91
C ALA A 117 18.17 6.61 10.38
N ASN A 118 18.89 5.69 9.71
CA ASN A 118 18.85 5.53 8.26
C ASN A 118 17.42 5.17 7.79
N GLY A 119 16.78 4.18 8.43
CA GLY A 119 15.41 3.78 8.10
C GLY A 119 14.42 4.94 8.28
N HIS A 120 14.54 5.70 9.36
CA HIS A 120 13.73 6.90 9.57
C HIS A 120 13.92 7.95 8.47
N MET A 121 15.17 8.23 8.07
CA MET A 121 15.44 9.18 6.99
C MET A 121 14.86 8.71 5.65
N GLU A 122 14.87 7.42 5.35
CA GLU A 122 14.30 6.85 4.12
C GLU A 122 12.78 6.85 4.12
N ASP A 123 12.16 6.55 5.27
CA ASP A 123 10.71 6.39 5.38
C ASP A 123 9.97 7.71 5.56
N VAL A 124 10.52 8.62 6.37
CA VAL A 124 9.89 9.89 6.73
C VAL A 124 10.39 11.02 5.85
N HIS A 125 11.71 11.19 5.73
CA HIS A 125 12.31 12.32 5.03
C HIS A 125 12.63 12.04 3.56
N ARG A 126 12.54 10.77 3.12
CA ARG A 126 12.87 10.34 1.75
C ARG A 126 14.29 10.75 1.36
N ILE A 127 15.24 10.59 2.27
CA ILE A 127 16.67 10.84 2.02
C ILE A 127 17.43 9.55 2.37
N ASN A 128 18.32 9.11 1.48
CA ASN A 128 19.25 8.02 1.73
C ASN A 128 20.70 8.51 1.51
N ARG A 129 21.67 7.58 1.58
CA ARG A 129 23.09 7.91 1.36
C ARG A 129 23.37 8.61 0.02
N GLY A 130 22.55 8.37 -1.01
CA GLY A 130 22.65 8.98 -2.33
C GLY A 130 21.87 10.30 -2.48
N GLY A 131 21.26 10.81 -1.40
CA GLY A 131 20.49 12.04 -1.39
C GLY A 131 18.98 11.82 -1.43
N LYS A 132 18.25 12.76 -2.04
CA LYS A 132 16.78 12.78 -2.04
C LYS A 132 16.22 11.67 -2.94
N MET A 133 15.37 10.83 -2.35
CA MET A 133 14.70 9.73 -3.04
C MET A 133 13.52 10.26 -3.86
N SER A 134 13.22 9.58 -4.97
CA SER A 134 12.02 9.85 -5.76
C SER A 134 10.75 9.47 -4.97
N PRO A 135 9.60 10.12 -5.23
CA PRO A 135 8.35 9.76 -4.58
C PRO A 135 8.00 8.31 -4.91
N ARG A 136 8.01 7.43 -3.90
CA ARG A 136 7.50 6.07 -4.05
C ARG A 136 6.01 6.18 -4.35
N ARG A 137 5.55 5.70 -5.52
CA ARG A 137 4.12 5.47 -5.76
C ARG A 137 3.62 4.65 -4.58
N LYS A 138 2.68 5.20 -3.78
CA LYS A 138 2.11 4.49 -2.63
C LYS A 138 1.71 3.10 -3.14
N LYS A 139 2.26 2.04 -2.54
CA LYS A 139 1.92 0.67 -2.89
C LYS A 139 0.41 0.58 -2.71
N GLN A 140 -0.35 0.52 -3.81
CA GLN A 140 -1.80 0.35 -3.72
C GLN A 140 -2.04 -0.92 -2.92
N ARG A 141 -2.83 -0.82 -1.85
CA ARG A 141 -3.30 -1.99 -1.13
C ARG A 141 -4.03 -2.86 -2.14
N THR A 142 -3.60 -4.11 -2.28
CA THR A 142 -4.28 -5.07 -3.14
C THR A 142 -5.66 -5.39 -2.57
N LEU A 143 -6.57 -5.93 -3.39
CA LEU A 143 -7.86 -6.44 -2.89
C LEU A 143 -7.64 -7.45 -1.76
N PHE A 144 -6.59 -8.27 -1.86
CA PHE A 144 -6.21 -9.22 -0.81
C PHE A 144 -5.79 -8.53 0.49
N ASP A 145 -5.04 -7.41 0.41
CA ASP A 145 -4.68 -6.60 1.59
C ASP A 145 -5.90 -5.92 2.23
N MET A 146 -6.93 -5.56 1.45
CA MET A 146 -8.17 -4.97 1.97
C MET A 146 -9.05 -6.00 2.69
N VAL A 147 -9.09 -7.24 2.17
CA VAL A 147 -9.87 -8.34 2.73
C VAL A 147 -9.10 -9.09 3.84
N GLY A 148 -7.79 -8.85 3.97
CA GLY A 148 -6.95 -9.44 5.00
C GLY A 148 -6.56 -10.89 4.73
N LEU A 149 -6.54 -11.32 3.46
CA LEU A 149 -6.14 -12.68 3.10
C LEU A 149 -4.63 -12.85 3.22
N ASP A 150 -4.19 -13.91 3.91
CA ASP A 150 -2.78 -14.25 4.07
C ASP A 150 -2.40 -15.48 3.24
N ALA A 151 -1.55 -15.29 2.22
CA ALA A 151 -1.06 -16.38 1.38
C ALA A 151 -0.29 -17.48 2.14
N ARG A 152 0.08 -17.25 3.41
CA ARG A 152 0.69 -18.27 4.29
C ARG A 152 -0.34 -19.23 4.87
N GLN A 153 -1.62 -18.86 4.90
CA GLN A 153 -2.71 -19.71 5.34
C GLN A 153 -3.27 -20.48 4.14
N GLY A 154 -3.30 -21.82 4.21
CA GLY A 154 -3.68 -22.64 3.06
C GLY A 154 -5.09 -22.37 2.51
N LYS A 155 -6.04 -21.99 3.39
CA LYS A 155 -7.41 -21.62 2.98
C LYS A 155 -7.42 -20.29 2.21
N ASP A 156 -6.78 -19.26 2.76
CA ASP A 156 -6.69 -17.95 2.14
C ASP A 156 -5.90 -18.00 0.83
N GLN A 157 -4.80 -18.77 0.80
CA GLN A 157 -4.04 -19.02 -0.41
C GLN A 157 -4.90 -19.67 -1.50
N ALA A 158 -5.74 -20.65 -1.16
CA ALA A 158 -6.66 -21.27 -2.11
C ALA A 158 -7.66 -20.26 -2.67
N VAL A 159 -8.20 -19.36 -1.82
CA VAL A 159 -9.11 -18.29 -2.24
C VAL A 159 -8.39 -17.29 -3.15
N MET A 160 -7.19 -16.85 -2.78
CA MET A 160 -6.38 -15.93 -3.58
C MET A 160 -6.06 -16.53 -4.95
N ASN A 161 -5.64 -17.81 -5.00
CA ASN A 161 -5.34 -18.52 -6.24
C ASN A 161 -6.60 -18.72 -7.09
N ALA A 162 -7.74 -19.04 -6.48
CA ALA A 162 -9.01 -19.14 -7.18
C ALA A 162 -9.44 -17.78 -7.77
N PHE A 163 -9.19 -16.68 -7.05
CA PHE A 163 -9.47 -15.33 -7.56
C PHE A 163 -8.55 -14.98 -8.74
N ILE A 164 -7.24 -15.22 -8.62
CA ILE A 164 -6.27 -14.98 -9.70
C ILE A 164 -6.61 -15.80 -10.95
N THR A 165 -7.07 -17.04 -10.77
CA THR A 165 -7.44 -17.93 -11.88
C THR A 165 -8.89 -17.78 -12.34
N SER A 166 -9.70 -16.93 -11.69
CA SER A 166 -11.12 -16.77 -12.01
C SER A 166 -11.37 -16.13 -13.38
N PHE A 167 -10.41 -15.35 -13.87
CA PHE A 167 -10.49 -14.75 -15.19
C PHE A 167 -10.09 -15.75 -16.28
N ASP A 168 -11.02 -16.05 -17.18
CA ASP A 168 -10.80 -16.89 -18.37
C ASP A 168 -10.72 -16.00 -19.63
N PRO A 169 -9.51 -15.76 -20.18
CA PRO A 169 -9.31 -14.96 -21.39
C PRO A 169 -10.10 -15.47 -22.61
N LEU A 170 -10.24 -16.80 -22.75
CA LEU A 170 -10.93 -17.39 -23.90
C LEU A 170 -12.43 -17.20 -23.80
N ARG A 171 -12.99 -17.32 -22.59
CA ARG A 171 -14.41 -17.00 -22.36
C ARG A 171 -14.67 -15.51 -22.57
N PHE A 172 -13.81 -14.64 -22.06
CA PHE A 172 -13.91 -13.20 -22.28
C PHE A 172 -13.88 -12.86 -23.78
N GLN A 173 -12.94 -13.43 -24.54
CA GLN A 173 -12.85 -13.27 -25.99
C GLN A 173 -14.17 -13.65 -26.70
N ARG A 174 -14.78 -14.79 -26.36
CA ARG A 174 -16.05 -15.23 -26.97
C ARG A 174 -17.20 -14.27 -26.68
N LEU A 175 -17.29 -13.78 -25.44
CA LEU A 175 -18.30 -12.79 -25.04
C LEU A 175 -18.09 -11.47 -25.78
N LEU A 176 -16.84 -11.01 -25.90
CA LEU A 176 -16.51 -9.77 -26.58
C LEU A 176 -16.84 -9.84 -28.08
N ILE A 177 -16.50 -10.95 -28.76
CA ILE A 177 -16.88 -11.17 -30.16
C ILE A 177 -18.39 -11.13 -30.33
N ARG A 178 -19.14 -11.79 -29.44
CA ARG A 178 -20.61 -11.82 -29.49
C ARG A 178 -21.19 -10.42 -29.32
N TRP A 179 -20.73 -9.68 -28.32
CA TRP A 179 -21.18 -8.30 -28.08
C TRP A 179 -20.93 -7.41 -29.30
N VAL A 180 -19.70 -7.40 -29.82
CA VAL A 180 -19.34 -6.58 -30.98
C VAL A 180 -20.17 -6.94 -32.22
N ALA A 181 -20.36 -8.23 -32.49
CA ALA A 181 -21.08 -8.70 -33.67
C ALA A 181 -22.61 -8.52 -33.56
N CYS A 182 -23.20 -8.74 -32.39
CA CYS A 182 -24.65 -8.65 -32.20
C CYS A 182 -25.13 -7.20 -32.10
N ASP A 183 -24.36 -6.32 -31.47
CA ASP A 183 -24.75 -4.94 -31.23
C ASP A 183 -24.15 -3.97 -32.26
N ASN A 184 -23.50 -4.49 -33.31
CA ASN A 184 -22.84 -3.72 -34.37
C ASN A 184 -21.86 -2.66 -33.83
N VAL A 185 -21.07 -3.03 -32.82
CA VAL A 185 -20.14 -2.11 -32.17
C VAL A 185 -18.97 -1.78 -33.11
N PRO A 186 -18.63 -0.49 -33.31
CA PRO A 186 -17.44 -0.11 -34.05
C PRO A 186 -16.15 -0.69 -33.42
N PHE A 187 -15.28 -1.29 -34.23
CA PHE A 187 -14.13 -2.03 -33.69
C PHE A 187 -13.11 -1.12 -32.97
N ASN A 188 -12.99 0.13 -33.40
CA ASN A 188 -12.14 1.14 -32.77
C ASN A 188 -12.60 1.51 -31.34
N THR A 189 -13.85 1.22 -30.96
CA THR A 189 -14.34 1.42 -29.58
C THR A 189 -13.51 0.64 -28.57
N LEU A 190 -12.94 -0.51 -28.94
CA LEU A 190 -12.09 -1.34 -28.08
C LEU A 190 -10.70 -0.72 -27.81
N GLU A 191 -10.30 0.23 -28.64
CA GLU A 191 -9.05 0.99 -28.51
C GLU A 191 -9.24 2.34 -27.83
N SER A 192 -10.50 2.72 -27.54
CA SER A 192 -10.79 3.93 -26.79
C SER A 192 -10.11 3.90 -25.42
N PRO A 193 -9.35 4.95 -25.04
CA PRO A 193 -8.70 5.01 -23.73
C PRO A 193 -9.72 4.91 -22.59
N TYR A 194 -10.88 5.57 -22.74
CA TYR A 194 -11.95 5.52 -21.74
C TYR A 194 -12.53 4.12 -21.54
N PHE A 195 -12.67 3.35 -22.63
CA PHE A 195 -13.14 1.97 -22.54
C PHE A 195 -12.11 1.07 -21.86
N ARG A 196 -10.83 1.28 -22.18
CA ARG A 196 -9.72 0.53 -21.57
C ARG A 196 -9.59 0.83 -20.08
N GLU A 197 -9.69 2.09 -19.67
CA GLU A 197 -9.71 2.50 -18.26
C GLU A 197 -10.90 1.88 -17.51
N LEU A 198 -12.10 1.88 -18.11
CA LEU A 198 -13.28 1.27 -17.51
C LEU A 198 -13.09 -0.24 -17.30
N MET A 199 -12.54 -0.93 -18.30
CA MET A 199 -12.27 -2.37 -18.22
C MET A 199 -11.16 -2.69 -17.22
N GLU A 200 -10.11 -1.88 -17.15
CA GLU A 200 -9.04 -1.99 -16.16
C GLU A 200 -9.57 -1.85 -14.74
N TYR A 201 -10.44 -0.86 -14.52
CA TYR A 201 -11.10 -0.66 -13.23
C TYR A 201 -11.99 -1.84 -12.85
N ALA A 202 -12.75 -2.38 -13.81
CA ALA A 202 -13.65 -3.51 -13.56
C ALA A 202 -12.88 -4.80 -13.24
N ASN A 203 -11.79 -5.07 -13.96
CA ASN A 203 -10.89 -6.20 -13.70
C ASN A 203 -9.53 -5.98 -14.40
N SER A 204 -8.47 -5.71 -13.63
CA SER A 204 -7.12 -5.47 -14.16
C SER A 204 -6.55 -6.67 -14.93
N ALA A 205 -7.01 -7.89 -14.63
CA ALA A 205 -6.60 -9.10 -15.33
C ALA A 205 -6.90 -9.02 -16.84
N ILE A 206 -7.91 -8.24 -17.25
CA ILE A 206 -8.24 -8.02 -18.67
C ILE A 206 -7.07 -7.35 -19.41
N ILE A 207 -6.47 -6.33 -18.80
CA ILE A 207 -5.33 -5.60 -19.37
C ILE A 207 -4.05 -6.40 -19.22
N GLU A 208 -3.79 -6.96 -18.03
CA GLU A 208 -2.58 -7.72 -17.71
C GLU A 208 -2.43 -8.97 -18.61
N SER A 209 -3.54 -9.64 -18.94
CA SER A 209 -3.55 -10.79 -19.86
C SER A 209 -3.51 -10.41 -21.35
N GLY A 210 -3.57 -9.12 -21.69
CA GLY A 210 -3.68 -8.67 -23.08
C GLY A 210 -4.97 -9.10 -23.77
N SER A 211 -6.05 -9.30 -23.01
CA SER A 211 -7.33 -9.82 -23.54
C SER A 211 -8.11 -8.80 -24.37
N LEU A 212 -7.79 -7.50 -24.28
CA LEU A 212 -8.40 -6.47 -25.12
C LEU A 212 -7.70 -6.37 -26.50
N PRO A 213 -8.41 -6.67 -27.59
CA PRO A 213 -7.85 -6.65 -28.93
C PRO A 213 -7.77 -5.23 -29.52
N THR A 214 -7.04 -5.11 -30.62
CA THR A 214 -7.17 -3.99 -31.55
C THR A 214 -8.31 -4.23 -32.54
N HIS A 215 -8.68 -3.23 -33.32
CA HIS A 215 -9.71 -3.33 -34.36
C HIS A 215 -9.38 -4.42 -35.39
N ASN A 216 -8.10 -4.54 -35.78
CA ASN A 216 -7.64 -5.57 -36.72
C ASN A 216 -7.80 -6.97 -36.12
N THR A 217 -7.36 -7.14 -34.87
CA THR A 217 -7.50 -8.41 -34.16
C THR A 217 -8.98 -8.78 -33.96
N MET A 218 -9.85 -7.83 -33.63
CA MET A 218 -11.29 -8.07 -33.51
C MET A 218 -11.90 -8.50 -34.85
N ARG A 219 -11.53 -7.83 -35.95
CA ARG A 219 -11.94 -8.22 -37.30
C ARG A 219 -11.54 -9.66 -37.61
N GLU A 220 -10.29 -10.02 -37.36
CA GLU A 220 -9.80 -11.39 -37.58
C GLU A 220 -10.56 -12.42 -36.73
N TRP A 221 -10.84 -12.10 -35.47
CA TRP A 221 -11.60 -12.96 -34.57
C TRP A 221 -13.01 -13.20 -35.08
N ILE A 222 -13.71 -12.15 -35.52
CA ILE A 222 -15.07 -12.25 -36.09
C ILE A 222 -15.05 -13.09 -37.37
N VAL A 223 -14.13 -12.83 -38.30
CA VAL A 223 -14.01 -13.59 -39.56
C VAL A 223 -13.71 -15.06 -39.29
N ARG A 224 -12.76 -15.36 -38.39
CA ARG A 224 -12.44 -16.74 -37.99
C ARG A 224 -13.65 -17.42 -37.37
N THR A 225 -14.38 -16.72 -36.51
CA THR A 225 -15.58 -17.23 -35.85
C THR A 225 -16.69 -17.50 -36.87
N PHE A 226 -16.90 -16.61 -37.83
CA PHE A 226 -17.84 -16.81 -38.94
C PHE A 226 -17.47 -18.05 -39.75
N ASN A 227 -16.21 -18.15 -40.21
CA ASN A 227 -15.75 -19.29 -41.01
C ASN A 227 -15.90 -20.63 -40.27
N ARG A 228 -15.66 -20.65 -38.96
CA ARG A 228 -15.85 -21.84 -38.13
C ARG A 228 -17.31 -22.30 -38.10
N HIS A 229 -18.28 -21.38 -38.01
CA HIS A 229 -19.70 -21.74 -37.93
C HIS A 229 -20.37 -21.86 -39.30
N LYS A 230 -19.78 -21.30 -40.36
CA LYS A 230 -20.34 -21.31 -41.72
C LYS A 230 -20.71 -22.72 -42.17
N GLY A 231 -19.81 -23.69 -42.00
CA GLY A 231 -20.06 -25.09 -42.37
C GLY A 231 -21.25 -25.70 -41.61
N VAL A 232 -21.27 -25.52 -40.28
CA VAL A 232 -22.36 -26.01 -39.41
C VAL A 232 -23.71 -25.41 -39.82
N VAL A 233 -23.77 -24.10 -40.05
CA VAL A 233 -25.00 -23.42 -40.46
C VAL A 233 -25.42 -23.87 -41.87
N THR A 234 -24.46 -24.06 -42.79
CA THR A 234 -24.75 -24.54 -44.15
C THR A 234 -25.35 -25.95 -44.12
N GLU A 235 -24.81 -26.85 -43.30
CA GLU A 235 -25.34 -28.20 -43.14
C GLU A 235 -26.73 -28.20 -42.50
N LEU A 236 -26.94 -27.39 -41.46
CA LEU A 236 -28.25 -27.23 -40.82
C LEU A 236 -29.30 -26.73 -41.82
N LEU A 237 -28.95 -25.75 -42.66
CA LEU A 237 -29.83 -25.26 -43.72
C LEU A 237 -30.08 -26.33 -44.80
N GLY A 238 -29.04 -27.08 -45.20
CA GLY A 238 -29.15 -28.14 -46.21
C GLY A 238 -30.00 -29.34 -45.77
N ARG A 239 -30.06 -29.62 -44.46
CA ARG A 239 -30.90 -30.68 -43.88
C ARG A 239 -32.31 -30.21 -43.51
N SER A 240 -32.64 -28.93 -43.74
CA SER A 240 -33.93 -28.39 -43.36
C SER A 240 -35.06 -29.03 -44.18
N LEU A 241 -36.03 -29.64 -43.51
CA LEU A 241 -37.26 -30.15 -44.12
C LEU A 241 -38.29 -29.04 -44.38
N SER A 242 -38.10 -27.86 -43.78
CA SER A 242 -38.99 -26.71 -43.93
C SER A 242 -38.60 -25.85 -45.14
N ARG A 243 -39.58 -25.11 -45.67
CA ARG A 243 -39.34 -24.11 -46.73
C ARG A 243 -38.49 -22.96 -46.17
N ILE A 244 -37.34 -22.72 -46.77
CA ILE A 244 -36.48 -21.56 -46.49
C ILE A 244 -36.95 -20.41 -47.40
N ASN A 245 -37.38 -19.30 -46.82
CA ASN A 245 -37.72 -18.09 -47.56
C ASN A 245 -36.60 -17.07 -47.41
N VAL A 246 -36.13 -16.49 -48.51
CA VAL A 246 -35.06 -15.47 -48.54
C VAL A 246 -35.67 -14.17 -49.05
N SER A 247 -35.65 -13.13 -48.22
CA SER A 247 -36.03 -11.77 -48.60
C SER A 247 -34.78 -10.95 -48.92
N PHE A 248 -34.86 -10.12 -49.95
CA PHE A 248 -33.78 -9.22 -50.34
C PHE A 248 -34.12 -7.81 -49.86
N ASP A 249 -33.18 -7.16 -49.19
CA ASP A 249 -33.28 -5.75 -48.84
C ASP A 249 -32.29 -4.97 -49.71
N VAL A 250 -32.84 -4.10 -50.56
CA VAL A 250 -32.08 -3.35 -51.57
C VAL A 250 -32.44 -1.88 -51.40
N TRP A 251 -31.67 -1.17 -50.57
CA TRP A 251 -31.72 0.28 -50.46
C TRP A 251 -30.53 0.92 -51.15
N THR A 252 -30.73 2.10 -51.73
CA THR A 252 -29.66 2.91 -52.33
C THR A 252 -29.24 4.04 -51.39
N SER A 253 -27.93 4.21 -51.17
CA SER A 253 -27.38 5.29 -50.35
C SER A 253 -26.92 6.45 -51.23
N ARG A 254 -27.56 7.62 -51.10
CA ARG A 254 -27.14 8.85 -51.78
C ARG A 254 -25.97 9.51 -51.04
N LYS A 255 -24.74 8.99 -51.19
CA LYS A 255 -23.52 9.73 -50.83
C LYS A 255 -22.89 10.31 -52.09
N PHE A 256 -23.41 11.45 -52.54
CA PHE A 256 -22.71 12.33 -53.47
C PHE A 256 -21.85 13.28 -52.65
N THR A 257 -20.56 13.01 -52.49
CA THR A 257 -19.61 14.07 -52.17
C THR A 257 -19.15 14.66 -53.49
N SER A 258 -19.86 15.69 -53.96
CA SER A 258 -19.26 16.67 -54.86
C SER A 258 -18.42 17.60 -53.99
N SER A 259 -17.11 17.43 -54.04
CA SER A 259 -16.15 18.44 -53.62
C SER A 259 -15.32 18.75 -54.84
N ALA A 260 -15.75 19.79 -55.56
CA ALA A 260 -14.92 20.53 -56.50
C ALA A 260 -13.98 21.46 -55.73
#